data_AF-S0JHT7-F1
#
_entry.id   AF-S0JHT7-F1
#
_cell.length_a   1.000
_cell.length_b   1.000
_cell.length_c   1.000
_cell.angle_alpha   90.00
_cell.angle_beta   90.00
_cell.angle_gamma   90.00
#
_symmetry.space_group_name_H-M   'P 1'
#
loop_
_entity.id
_entity.type
_entity.pdbx_description
1 polymer ?
#
loop_
_entity_poly.entity_id
_entity_poly.type
_entity_poly.pdbx_seq_one_letter_code
_entity_poly.pdbx_strand_id
1 'polypeptide(L)'
;MAPEIVSEEHLTKDEIREIILYAQHAGIEIIPDFDSPGHLKQILRTHPEWQLQKKLADGTLEKDPAALNICDPAAVAFILSIYQEYAELFTDSTYFHIGGDEFVDFDQIEAYPELRAYAKATYSEAAEGIDTFVAYVNQLIEKVSEWGFVPRIWNDGFFRLNRGEQVPLAKNVEITYWTK
;
A
#
# COMPACT_ATOMS: atom_id res chain seq x y z
N MET A 1 13.40 3.75 -11.47
CA MET A 1 13.31 2.56 -12.33
C MET A 1 13.95 1.39 -11.61
N ALA A 2 13.11 0.44 -11.19
CA ALA A 2 13.49 -0.82 -10.58
C ALA A 2 13.33 -1.95 -11.62
N PRO A 3 14.25 -2.06 -12.62
CA PRO A 3 14.14 -3.07 -13.67
C PRO A 3 14.10 -4.51 -13.12
N GLU A 4 14.61 -4.73 -11.91
CA GLU A 4 14.66 -6.02 -11.23
C GLU A 4 13.29 -6.58 -10.82
N ILE A 5 12.25 -5.75 -10.72
CA ILE A 5 10.89 -6.18 -10.33
C ILE A 5 9.92 -6.29 -11.51
N VAL A 6 10.35 -5.93 -12.72
CA VAL A 6 9.49 -5.92 -13.92
C VAL A 6 9.12 -7.36 -14.31
N SER A 7 7.84 -7.60 -14.56
CA SER A 7 7.33 -8.89 -15.08
C SER A 7 7.71 -9.10 -16.54
N GLU A 8 7.76 -10.36 -16.98
CA GLU A 8 8.00 -10.69 -18.40
C GLU A 8 6.96 -10.02 -19.30
N GLU A 9 5.69 -10.08 -18.90
CA GLU A 9 4.60 -9.32 -19.51
C GLU A 9 4.45 -7.99 -18.77
N HIS A 10 4.78 -6.88 -19.42
CA HIS A 10 4.62 -5.53 -18.88
C HIS A 10 4.33 -4.54 -20.01
N LEU A 11 3.83 -3.36 -19.63
CA LEU A 11 3.73 -2.22 -20.52
C LEU A 11 4.91 -1.28 -20.28
N THR A 12 5.54 -0.83 -21.35
CA THR A 12 6.54 0.23 -21.32
C THR A 12 5.88 1.58 -21.02
N LYS A 13 6.67 2.56 -20.57
CA LYS A 13 6.16 3.92 -20.33
C LYS A 13 5.55 4.56 -21.59
N ASP A 14 6.08 4.24 -22.76
CA ASP A 14 5.57 4.80 -24.02
C ASP A 14 4.23 4.17 -24.40
N GLU A 15 4.06 2.85 -24.20
CA GLU A 15 2.76 2.18 -24.37
C GLU A 15 1.72 2.70 -23.38
N ILE A 16 2.10 2.93 -22.12
CA ILE A 16 1.19 3.55 -21.13
C ILE A 16 0.78 4.95 -21.57
N ARG A 17 1.72 5.79 -22.04
CA ARG A 17 1.41 7.13 -22.58
C ARG A 17 0.46 7.05 -23.77
N GLU A 18 0.64 6.09 -24.67
CA GLU A 18 -0.26 5.88 -25.80
C GLU A 18 -1.69 5.54 -25.33
N ILE A 19 -1.82 4.66 -24.33
CA ILE A 19 -3.12 4.30 -23.73
C ILE A 19 -3.78 5.53 -23.09
N ILE A 20 -3.02 6.32 -22.31
CA ILE A 20 -3.52 7.54 -21.68
C ILE A 20 -4.03 8.52 -22.74
N LEU A 21 -3.24 8.78 -23.79
CA LEU A 21 -3.63 9.70 -24.88
C LEU A 21 -4.87 9.20 -25.62
N TYR A 22 -4.98 7.89 -25.85
CA TYR A 22 -6.17 7.32 -26.48
C TYR A 22 -7.42 7.50 -25.62
N ALA A 23 -7.31 7.22 -24.31
CA ALA A 23 -8.41 7.39 -23.36
C ALA A 23 -8.85 8.85 -23.25
N GLN A 24 -7.90 9.80 -23.23
CA GLN A 24 -8.18 11.23 -23.23
C GLN A 24 -9.01 11.66 -24.44
N HIS A 25 -8.71 11.18 -25.65
CA HIS A 25 -9.51 11.46 -26.85
C HIS A 25 -10.94 10.92 -26.76
N ALA A 26 -11.17 9.88 -25.95
CA ALA A 26 -12.48 9.32 -25.67
C ALA A 26 -13.19 9.97 -24.47
N GLY A 27 -12.56 10.93 -23.79
CA GLY A 27 -13.08 11.54 -22.57
C GLY A 27 -13.05 10.59 -21.36
N ILE A 28 -12.14 9.62 -21.36
CA ILE A 28 -11.93 8.63 -20.30
C ILE A 28 -10.66 8.99 -19.54
N GLU A 29 -10.76 9.08 -18.21
CA GLU A 29 -9.60 9.22 -17.33
C GLU A 29 -9.04 7.84 -16.96
N ILE A 30 -7.72 7.67 -17.08
CA ILE A 30 -7.01 6.50 -16.58
C ILE A 30 -6.40 6.85 -15.23
N ILE A 31 -6.83 6.15 -14.18
CA ILE A 31 -6.34 6.32 -12.81
C ILE A 31 -5.32 5.22 -12.53
N PRO A 32 -4.07 5.55 -12.17
CA PRO A 32 -3.11 4.53 -11.75
C PRO A 32 -3.53 3.91 -10.42
N ASP A 33 -3.33 2.60 -10.30
CA ASP A 33 -3.45 1.86 -9.04
C ASP A 33 -2.18 1.05 -8.84
N PHE A 34 -1.46 1.34 -7.77
CA PHE A 34 -0.33 0.53 -7.34
C PHE A 34 -0.61 0.05 -5.93
N ASP A 35 -0.80 -1.25 -5.79
CA ASP A 35 -1.29 -1.82 -4.55
C ASP A 35 -0.18 -2.18 -3.57
N SER A 36 -0.32 -1.64 -2.36
CA SER A 36 0.60 -1.80 -1.25
C SER A 36 -0.13 -1.52 0.07
N PRO A 37 0.21 -2.18 1.18
CA PRO A 37 1.39 -3.03 1.36
C PRO A 37 1.15 -4.53 1.12
N GLY A 38 -0.05 -4.91 0.69
CA GLY A 38 -0.40 -6.26 0.22
C GLY A 38 -0.05 -6.49 -1.25
N HIS A 39 -0.32 -7.68 -1.76
CA HIS A 39 -0.19 -8.02 -3.18
C HIS A 39 1.20 -7.83 -3.82
N LEU A 40 2.26 -7.67 -3.03
CA LEU A 40 3.62 -7.35 -3.51
C LEU A 40 4.48 -8.59 -3.83
N LYS A 41 3.86 -9.75 -4.11
CA LYS A 41 4.57 -11.03 -4.28
C LYS A 41 5.72 -10.98 -5.29
N GLN A 42 5.55 -10.27 -6.40
CA GLN A 42 6.59 -10.15 -7.41
C GLN A 42 7.80 -9.36 -6.91
N ILE A 43 7.56 -8.25 -6.20
CA ILE A 43 8.59 -7.40 -5.60
C ILE A 43 9.30 -8.14 -4.46
N LEU A 44 8.53 -8.79 -3.58
CA LEU A 44 9.07 -9.50 -2.42
C LEU A 44 9.79 -10.81 -2.77
N ARG A 45 9.65 -11.31 -3.99
CA ARG A 45 10.46 -12.43 -4.49
C ARG A 45 11.92 -12.05 -4.67
N THR A 46 12.21 -10.81 -5.09
CA THR A 46 13.58 -10.29 -5.23
C THR A 46 14.09 -9.63 -3.95
N HIS A 47 13.17 -9.22 -3.07
CA HIS A 47 13.46 -8.63 -1.76
C HIS A 47 12.86 -9.42 -0.60
N PRO A 48 13.28 -10.68 -0.38
CA PRO A 48 12.75 -11.50 0.72
C PRO A 48 13.06 -10.94 2.11
N GLU A 49 14.04 -10.04 2.23
CA GLU A 49 14.35 -9.29 3.45
C GLU A 49 13.22 -8.36 3.89
N TRP A 50 12.38 -7.90 2.96
CA TRP A 50 11.25 -7.00 3.23
C TRP A 50 9.92 -7.72 3.43
N GLN A 51 9.92 -9.05 3.50
CA GLN A 51 8.70 -9.82 3.81
C GLN A 51 8.37 -9.71 5.29
N LEU A 52 7.12 -9.34 5.59
CA LEU A 52 6.62 -9.26 6.96
C LEU A 52 6.54 -10.65 7.60
N GLN A 53 6.85 -10.76 8.90
CA GLN A 53 6.81 -12.04 9.61
C GLN A 53 5.49 -12.28 10.32
N LYS A 54 4.84 -13.40 10.01
CA LYS A 54 3.66 -13.91 10.70
C LYS A 54 4.06 -14.95 11.73
N LYS A 55 3.51 -14.84 12.93
CA LYS A 55 3.59 -15.86 13.97
C LYS A 55 2.49 -16.89 13.79
N LEU A 56 2.88 -18.15 13.59
CA LEU A 56 1.96 -19.28 13.45
C LEU A 56 1.48 -19.79 14.82
N ALA A 57 0.46 -20.66 14.78
CA ALA A 57 -0.14 -21.24 16.00
C ALA A 57 0.86 -22.09 16.81
N ASP A 58 1.86 -22.69 16.17
CA ASP A 58 2.94 -23.44 16.84
C ASP A 58 4.06 -22.53 17.39
N GLY A 59 3.92 -21.21 17.23
CA GLY A 59 4.87 -20.19 17.71
C GLY A 59 6.02 -19.90 16.76
N THR A 60 6.13 -20.60 15.62
CA THR A 60 7.14 -20.32 14.60
C THR A 60 6.83 -19.01 13.87
N LEU A 61 7.88 -18.40 13.29
CA LEU A 61 7.75 -17.21 12.45
C LEU A 61 7.95 -17.62 10.99
N GLU A 62 6.98 -17.26 10.15
CA GLU A 62 7.01 -17.47 8.72
C GLU A 62 6.97 -16.12 8.00
N LYS A 63 7.70 -16.00 6.89
CA LYS A 63 7.65 -14.80 6.06
C LYS A 63 6.44 -14.84 5.14
N ASP A 64 5.64 -13.79 5.19
CA ASP A 64 4.52 -13.61 4.28
C ASP A 64 5.06 -13.16 2.90
N PRO A 65 4.89 -13.95 1.84
CA PRO A 65 5.48 -13.64 0.54
C PRO A 65 4.78 -12.46 -0.17
N ALA A 66 3.62 -12.00 0.30
CA ALA A 66 2.85 -10.92 -0.34
C ALA A 66 2.76 -9.64 0.50
N ALA A 67 3.06 -9.71 1.81
CA ALA A 67 2.96 -8.58 2.72
C ALA A 67 4.32 -7.90 2.96
N LEU A 68 4.41 -6.61 2.63
CA LEU A 68 5.59 -5.79 2.89
C LEU A 68 5.77 -5.53 4.38
N ASN A 69 7.02 -5.56 4.85
CA ASN A 69 7.38 -5.05 6.15
C ASN A 69 7.34 -3.51 6.18
N ILE A 70 6.17 -2.95 6.46
CA ILE A 70 5.95 -1.50 6.58
C ILE A 70 6.63 -0.87 7.80
N CYS A 71 7.25 -1.66 8.68
CA CYS A 71 8.09 -1.17 9.77
C CYS A 71 9.53 -0.91 9.33
N ASP A 72 9.95 -1.43 8.17
CA ASP A 72 11.29 -1.20 7.61
C ASP A 72 11.29 0.06 6.73
N PRO A 73 12.01 1.13 7.12
CA PRO A 73 12.05 2.36 6.35
C PRO A 73 12.66 2.20 4.95
N ALA A 74 13.55 1.22 4.74
CA ALA A 74 14.12 0.95 3.42
C ALA A 74 13.06 0.34 2.48
N ALA A 75 12.25 -0.58 2.99
CA ALA A 75 11.13 -1.18 2.26
C ALA A 75 10.09 -0.11 1.87
N VAL A 76 9.71 0.74 2.82
CA VAL A 76 8.77 1.86 2.59
C VAL A 76 9.33 2.86 1.58
N ALA A 77 10.61 3.24 1.69
CA ALA A 77 11.25 4.16 0.75
C ALA A 77 11.29 3.59 -0.68
N PHE A 78 11.54 2.30 -0.82
CA PHE A 78 11.50 1.63 -2.13
C PHE A 78 10.10 1.70 -2.75
N ILE A 79 9.05 1.37 -1.99
CA ILE A 79 7.67 1.47 -2.47
C ILE A 79 7.33 2.91 -2.86
N LEU A 80 7.67 3.90 -2.03
CA LEU A 80 7.45 5.32 -2.36
C LEU A 80 8.14 5.74 -3.66
N SER A 81 9.29 5.14 -4.00
CA SER A 81 9.96 5.42 -5.28
C SER A 81 9.19 4.90 -6.49
N ILE A 82 8.46 3.78 -6.36
CA ILE A 82 7.59 3.24 -7.41
C ILE A 82 6.35 4.12 -7.57
N TYR A 83 5.73 4.49 -6.45
CA TYR A 83 4.64 5.47 -6.42
C TYR A 83 5.02 6.77 -7.12
N GLN A 84 6.19 7.31 -6.82
CA GLN A 84 6.70 8.52 -7.47
C GLN A 84 6.86 8.31 -8.99
N GLU A 85 7.41 7.16 -9.42
CA GLU A 85 7.57 6.85 -10.83
C GLU A 85 6.23 6.77 -11.58
N TYR A 86 5.17 6.26 -10.94
CA TYR A 86 3.82 6.29 -11.49
C TYR A 86 3.23 7.70 -11.46
N ALA A 87 3.41 8.45 -10.38
CA ALA A 87 2.93 9.83 -10.27
C ALA A 87 3.48 10.71 -11.40
N GLU A 88 4.76 10.54 -11.75
CA GLU A 88 5.40 11.23 -12.89
C GLU A 88 4.85 10.79 -14.26
N LEU A 89 4.32 9.57 -14.38
CA LEU A 89 3.77 9.03 -15.62
C LEU A 89 2.30 9.42 -15.84
N PHE A 90 1.55 9.59 -14.75
CA PHE A 90 0.11 9.84 -14.75
C PHE A 90 -0.24 11.28 -14.35
N THR A 91 0.62 12.27 -14.64
CA THR A 91 0.43 13.68 -14.22
C THR A 91 -0.86 14.32 -14.73
N ASP A 92 -1.50 13.75 -15.75
CA ASP A 92 -2.79 14.23 -16.29
C ASP A 92 -4.01 13.65 -15.53
N SER A 93 -3.82 12.66 -14.64
CA SER A 93 -4.90 12.12 -13.82
C SER A 93 -5.13 13.01 -12.59
N THR A 94 -6.40 13.16 -12.22
CA THR A 94 -6.84 13.82 -10.99
C THR A 94 -6.62 12.92 -9.78
N TYR A 95 -6.69 11.61 -9.95
CA TYR A 95 -6.68 10.63 -8.87
C TYR A 95 -5.47 9.71 -8.94
N PHE A 96 -5.11 9.13 -7.79
CA PHE A 96 -4.14 8.05 -7.71
C PHE A 96 -4.63 7.05 -6.67
N HIS A 97 -4.76 5.79 -7.07
CA HIS A 97 -5.19 4.72 -6.18
C HIS A 97 -3.97 4.07 -5.51
N ILE A 98 -4.00 4.00 -4.18
CA ILE A 98 -2.88 3.54 -3.35
C ILE A 98 -3.06 2.08 -2.85
N GLY A 99 -3.97 1.35 -3.51
CA GLY A 99 -4.42 0.00 -3.15
C GLY A 99 -4.92 -0.10 -1.71
N GLY A 100 -4.17 -0.84 -0.88
CA GLY A 100 -4.36 -0.94 0.56
C GLY A 100 -5.29 -2.08 0.99
N ASP A 101 -5.75 -2.90 0.04
CA ASP A 101 -6.53 -4.09 0.28
C ASP A 101 -5.68 -5.31 0.61
N GLU A 102 -6.30 -6.27 1.29
CA GLU A 102 -5.79 -7.59 1.66
C GLU A 102 -4.31 -7.64 2.06
N PHE A 103 -3.80 -6.58 2.71
CA PHE A 103 -2.41 -6.48 3.17
C PHE A 103 -1.98 -7.76 3.89
N VAL A 104 -2.84 -8.14 4.83
CA VAL A 104 -2.85 -9.40 5.55
C VAL A 104 -4.31 -9.76 5.80
N ASP A 105 -4.58 -10.95 6.35
CA ASP A 105 -5.86 -11.15 7.01
C ASP A 105 -5.94 -10.17 8.19
N PHE A 106 -6.69 -9.08 7.99
CA PHE A 106 -6.79 -8.03 8.99
C PHE A 106 -7.28 -8.58 10.33
N ASP A 107 -8.15 -9.60 10.38
CA ASP A 107 -8.62 -10.22 11.64
C ASP A 107 -7.52 -11.00 12.37
N GLN A 108 -6.42 -11.27 11.69
CA GLN A 108 -5.20 -11.86 12.24
C GLN A 108 -4.02 -10.88 12.21
N ILE A 109 -4.23 -9.57 12.09
CA ILE A 109 -3.12 -8.59 12.02
C ILE A 109 -2.21 -8.65 13.26
N GLU A 110 -2.76 -9.03 14.42
CA GLU A 110 -2.00 -9.21 15.66
C GLU A 110 -1.10 -10.47 15.66
N ALA A 111 -1.25 -11.35 14.67
CA ALA A 111 -0.30 -12.44 14.43
C ALA A 111 1.04 -11.93 13.86
N TYR A 112 1.14 -10.66 13.48
CA TYR A 112 2.37 -10.05 12.97
C TYR A 112 3.04 -9.20 14.08
N PRO A 113 3.97 -9.77 14.85
CA PRO A 113 4.49 -9.14 16.07
C PRO A 113 5.24 -7.83 15.81
N GLU A 114 5.86 -7.68 14.63
CA GLU A 114 6.59 -6.47 14.24
C GLU A 114 5.66 -5.26 14.13
N LEU A 115 4.47 -5.42 13.52
CA LEU A 115 3.49 -4.34 13.38
C LEU A 115 3.04 -3.83 14.76
N ARG A 116 2.75 -4.76 15.68
CA ARG A 116 2.31 -4.43 17.04
C ARG A 116 3.42 -3.76 17.84
N ALA A 117 4.65 -4.27 17.75
CA ALA A 117 5.80 -3.69 18.44
C ALA A 117 6.07 -2.26 17.95
N TYR A 118 6.00 -2.05 16.63
CA TYR A 118 6.14 -0.72 16.03
C TYR A 118 5.04 0.23 16.49
N ALA A 119 3.78 -0.21 16.46
CA ALA A 119 2.64 0.61 16.87
C ALA A 119 2.80 1.12 18.32
N LYS A 120 3.18 0.21 19.22
CA LYS A 120 3.39 0.53 20.64
C LYS A 120 4.55 1.49 20.88
N ALA A 121 5.65 1.29 20.17
CA ALA A 121 6.82 2.14 20.29
C ALA A 121 6.58 3.55 19.72
N THR A 122 5.75 3.68 18.68
CA THR A 122 5.59 4.92 17.92
C THR A 122 4.39 5.75 18.37
N TYR A 123 3.26 5.13 18.71
CA TYR A 123 1.99 5.85 18.94
C TYR A 123 1.53 5.82 20.40
N SER A 124 1.30 4.63 20.98
CA SER A 124 0.93 4.50 22.40
C SER A 124 0.97 3.04 22.85
N GLU A 125 1.02 2.78 24.17
CA GLU A 125 0.94 1.40 24.70
C GLU A 125 -0.35 0.67 24.32
N ALA A 126 -1.43 1.41 24.03
CA ALA A 126 -2.72 0.87 23.57
C ALA A 126 -2.79 0.64 22.07
N ALA A 127 -1.79 1.11 21.30
CA ALA A 127 -1.76 0.95 19.86
C ALA A 127 -1.51 -0.52 19.47
N GLU A 128 -2.14 -0.94 18.38
CA GLU A 128 -2.15 -2.30 17.85
C GLU A 128 -1.59 -2.33 16.42
N GLY A 129 -1.40 -3.51 15.84
CA GLY A 129 -0.80 -3.65 14.50
C GLY A 129 -1.54 -2.86 13.42
N ILE A 130 -2.86 -2.67 13.58
CA ILE A 130 -3.68 -1.85 12.70
C ILE A 130 -3.24 -0.38 12.66
N ASP A 131 -2.76 0.18 13.76
CA ASP A 131 -2.31 1.57 13.82
C ASP A 131 -1.07 1.81 12.97
N THR A 132 -0.18 0.81 12.88
CA THR A 132 0.97 0.82 11.97
C THR A 132 0.51 0.83 10.50
N PHE A 133 -0.51 0.02 10.17
CA PHE A 133 -1.10 0.02 8.83
C PHE A 133 -1.74 1.36 8.48
N VAL A 134 -2.60 1.91 9.36
CA VAL A 134 -3.25 3.21 9.13
C VAL A 134 -2.21 4.33 8.98
N ALA A 135 -1.13 4.31 9.77
CA ALA A 135 -0.08 5.30 9.65
C ALA A 135 0.71 5.19 8.33
N TYR A 136 1.00 3.97 7.87
CA TYR A 136 1.59 3.75 6.55
C TYR A 136 0.69 4.31 5.44
N VAL A 137 -0.61 4.04 5.51
CA VAL A 137 -1.58 4.59 4.57
C VAL A 137 -1.62 6.12 4.63
N ASN A 138 -1.61 6.72 5.81
CA ASN A 138 -1.55 8.18 5.97
C ASN A 138 -0.30 8.78 5.32
N GLN A 139 0.84 8.10 5.38
CA GLN A 139 2.07 8.52 4.70
C GLN A 139 1.91 8.49 3.18
N LEU A 140 1.26 7.46 2.62
CA LEU A 140 0.96 7.39 1.18
C LEU A 140 -0.01 8.50 0.76
N ILE A 141 -1.08 8.73 1.54
CA ILE A 141 -2.05 9.79 1.32
C ILE A 141 -1.36 11.16 1.26
N GLU A 142 -0.47 11.44 2.23
CA GLU A 142 0.30 12.69 2.27
C GLU A 142 1.17 12.83 1.01
N LYS A 143 1.96 11.81 0.66
CA LYS A 143 2.87 11.87 -0.49
C LYS A 143 2.14 12.03 -1.83
N VAL A 144 1.07 11.28 -2.03
CA VAL A 144 0.25 11.36 -3.25
C VAL A 144 -0.45 12.72 -3.35
N SER A 145 -0.91 13.27 -2.22
CA SER A 145 -1.46 14.63 -2.18
C SER A 145 -0.41 15.70 -2.51
N GLU A 146 0.82 15.56 -2.01
CA GLU A 146 1.95 16.46 -2.33
C GLU A 146 2.27 16.49 -3.83
N TRP A 147 2.07 15.38 -4.54
CA TRP A 147 2.24 15.29 -5.99
C TRP A 147 1.04 15.82 -6.79
N GLY A 148 -0.02 16.28 -6.12
CA GLY A 148 -1.16 16.96 -6.74
C GLY A 148 -2.36 16.05 -7.05
N PHE A 149 -2.33 14.79 -6.62
CA PHE A 149 -3.43 13.84 -6.84
C PHE A 149 -4.43 13.87 -5.67
N VAL A 150 -5.65 13.43 -5.94
CA VAL A 150 -6.62 13.01 -4.92
C VAL A 150 -6.41 11.51 -4.64
N PRO A 151 -5.93 11.12 -3.45
CA PRO A 151 -5.68 9.72 -3.13
C PRO A 151 -6.98 8.91 -3.06
N ARG A 152 -6.95 7.66 -3.54
CA ARG A 152 -8.02 6.67 -3.40
C ARG A 152 -7.51 5.40 -2.75
N ILE A 153 -8.31 4.75 -1.92
CA ILE A 153 -7.93 3.52 -1.22
C ILE A 153 -9.12 2.57 -1.06
N TRP A 154 -8.86 1.26 -1.14
CA TRP A 154 -9.86 0.23 -0.84
C TRP A 154 -10.26 0.22 0.64
N ASN A 155 -11.45 -0.28 0.94
CA ASN A 155 -12.07 -0.09 2.26
C ASN A 155 -11.81 -1.19 3.29
N ASP A 156 -11.33 -2.37 2.90
CA ASP A 156 -11.37 -3.62 3.69
C ASP A 156 -10.45 -3.60 4.93
N GLY A 157 -9.41 -2.78 4.91
CA GLY A 157 -8.56 -2.50 6.07
C GLY A 157 -9.17 -1.54 7.10
N PHE A 158 -10.27 -0.86 6.77
CA PHE A 158 -10.83 0.24 7.57
C PHE A 158 -12.27 -0.02 8.03
N PHE A 159 -12.78 0.86 8.91
CA PHE A 159 -14.18 0.86 9.37
C PHE A 159 -14.65 -0.45 10.02
N ARG A 160 -13.73 -1.21 10.63
CA ARG A 160 -14.04 -2.47 11.31
C ARG A 160 -14.63 -2.22 12.70
N LEU A 161 -15.86 -2.71 12.92
CA LEU A 161 -16.66 -2.46 14.14
C LEU A 161 -16.03 -2.91 15.46
N ASN A 162 -15.08 -3.85 15.41
CA ASN A 162 -14.49 -4.47 16.60
C ASN A 162 -13.09 -3.91 16.95
N ARG A 163 -12.72 -2.72 16.45
CA ARG A 163 -11.38 -2.15 16.64
C ARG A 163 -11.42 -0.71 17.15
N GLY A 164 -10.48 -0.40 18.05
CA GLY A 164 -10.26 0.94 18.57
C GLY A 164 -8.95 1.52 18.04
N GLU A 165 -8.98 2.04 16.82
CA GLU A 165 -7.84 2.69 16.18
C GLU A 165 -7.40 3.92 17.00
N GLN A 166 -6.12 3.97 17.35
CA GLN A 166 -5.48 5.12 18.00
C GLN A 166 -4.99 6.14 16.96
N VAL A 167 -4.61 5.66 15.78
CA VAL A 167 -4.23 6.48 14.64
C VAL A 167 -5.45 6.61 13.71
N PRO A 168 -6.03 7.82 13.57
CA PRO A 168 -7.15 8.01 12.65
C PRO A 168 -6.66 8.04 11.19
N LEU A 169 -7.44 7.43 10.29
CA LEU A 169 -7.24 7.61 8.85
C LEU A 169 -7.40 9.09 8.47
N ALA A 170 -6.49 9.58 7.63
CA ALA A 170 -6.54 10.92 7.07
C ALA A 170 -7.84 11.13 6.27
N LYS A 171 -8.37 12.36 6.29
CA LYS A 171 -9.68 12.67 5.69
C LYS A 171 -9.62 13.07 4.22
N ASN A 172 -8.43 13.36 3.71
CA ASN A 172 -8.16 13.75 2.32
C ASN A 172 -7.88 12.50 1.46
N VAL A 173 -8.78 11.52 1.53
CA VAL A 173 -8.74 10.29 0.73
C VAL A 173 -10.16 9.88 0.36
N GLU A 174 -10.33 9.40 -0.86
CA GLU A 174 -11.58 8.80 -1.31
C GLU A 174 -11.56 7.29 -1.03
N ILE A 175 -12.61 6.78 -0.38
CA ILE A 175 -12.75 5.36 -0.09
C ILE A 175 -13.48 4.66 -1.25
N THR A 176 -12.85 3.66 -1.84
CA THR A 176 -13.43 2.78 -2.87
C THR A 176 -13.95 1.51 -2.18
N TYR A 177 -15.28 1.37 -2.12
CA TYR A 177 -15.93 0.37 -1.28
C TYR A 177 -16.29 -0.91 -2.06
N TRP A 178 -15.75 -2.05 -1.65
CA TRP A 178 -15.95 -3.34 -2.32
C TRP A 178 -16.41 -4.48 -1.40
N THR A 179 -16.10 -4.40 -0.10
CA THR A 179 -16.49 -5.43 0.89
C THR A 179 -17.00 -4.81 2.19
N LYS A 180 -17.79 -5.55 2.96
CA LYS A 180 -18.46 -5.08 4.19
C LYS A 180 -17.77 -5.57 5.45
#